data_AF-A0A9X3SFB9-F1
#
_entry.id   AF-A0A9X3SFB9-F1
#
_cell.length_a   1.000
_cell.length_b   1.000
_cell.length_c   1.000
_cell.angle_alpha   90.00
_cell.angle_beta   90.00
_cell.angle_gamma   90.00
#
_symmetry.space_group_name_H-M   'P 1'
#
loop_
_entity.id
_entity.type
_entity.pdbx_description
1 polymer ?
#
loop_
_entity_poly.entity_id
_entity_poly.type
_entity_poly.pdbx_seq_one_letter_code
_entity_poly.pdbx_strand_id
1 'polypeptide(L)'
;MVVPTDLLPAVLNRGARDHDLGRALARVVGERGRWLAAVSSRWAYLERHTHTGEFTVEKWRAQGAENRRALLEAREPLLSPADESLLEEAMADRSSRVRGIALALLAQLPDTERGRRLADLARRHVTLRDGAVEISPPEVADPDVPAALGLSAATGTREEIREERLWALVTHAPLDCWLGRLGADPDEVAAAASAHPELLDTLANAAVVQRRPDWARALLPALFQRLSRRHHVRSSRAHALVGLLPPDDQCAWALEHAKQVSPGTRGATALLSVVECVECPWSPDLGQIVADVLIGAENSDSGLAALAHAAETRMPPELHPRIAEAARTRLGPPSDQPDRDAQRVAEILRGLAEKLRFRHEMHKEFH
;
A
#
# COMPACT_ATOMS: atom_id res chain seq x y z
N MET A 1 4.69 19.95 13.78
CA MET A 1 4.84 21.06 12.81
C MET A 1 3.45 21.64 12.56
N VAL A 2 3.25 22.95 12.78
CA VAL A 2 1.95 23.61 12.58
C VAL A 2 2.00 24.40 11.28
N VAL A 3 0.94 24.34 10.47
CA VAL A 3 0.87 25.11 9.20
C VAL A 3 0.98 26.61 9.52
N PRO A 4 1.86 27.36 8.84
CA PRO A 4 1.95 28.81 9.01
C PRO A 4 0.60 29.49 8.78
N THR A 5 0.25 30.45 9.63
CA THR A 5 -1.07 31.09 9.68
C THR A 5 -1.49 31.71 8.34
N ASP A 6 -0.54 32.24 7.59
CA ASP A 6 -0.81 32.93 6.32
C ASP A 6 -1.15 31.97 5.18
N LEU A 7 -0.70 30.71 5.29
CA LEU A 7 -0.95 29.67 4.30
C LEU A 7 -2.21 28.85 4.59
N LEU A 8 -2.76 28.98 5.81
CA LEU A 8 -3.88 28.15 6.26
C LEU A 8 -5.06 28.15 5.26
N PRO A 9 -5.62 29.30 4.84
CA PRO A 9 -6.79 29.27 3.95
C PRO A 9 -6.52 28.60 2.60
N ALA A 10 -5.34 28.81 2.01
CA ALA A 10 -4.96 28.24 0.72
C ALA A 10 -4.79 26.72 0.81
N VAL A 11 -4.10 26.27 1.85
CA VAL A 11 -3.85 24.85 2.12
C VAL A 11 -5.17 24.13 2.48
N LEU A 12 -6.06 24.77 3.24
CA LEU A 12 -7.37 24.22 3.55
C LEU A 12 -8.27 24.06 2.33
N ASN A 13 -8.23 25.00 1.38
CA ASN A 13 -8.94 24.89 0.11
C ASN A 13 -8.41 23.73 -0.75
N ARG A 14 -7.09 23.48 -0.70
CA ARG A 14 -6.46 22.36 -1.40
C ARG A 14 -6.91 21.02 -0.79
N GLY A 15 -6.88 20.89 0.53
CA GLY A 15 -7.34 19.68 1.24
C GLY A 15 -8.84 19.40 1.10
N ALA A 16 -9.66 20.40 0.79
CA ALA A 16 -11.07 20.17 0.48
C ALA A 16 -11.29 19.44 -0.86
N ARG A 17 -10.30 19.47 -1.76
CA ARG A 17 -10.35 18.86 -3.10
C ARG A 17 -9.52 17.58 -3.20
N ASP A 18 -8.71 17.29 -2.18
CA ASP A 18 -7.75 16.20 -2.15
C ASP A 18 -7.88 15.50 -0.80
N HIS A 19 -8.40 14.28 -0.81
CA HIS A 19 -8.77 13.55 0.39
C HIS A 19 -7.56 13.16 1.25
N ASP A 20 -6.45 12.78 0.62
CA ASP A 20 -5.26 12.34 1.34
C ASP A 20 -4.51 13.52 1.93
N LEU A 21 -4.43 14.63 1.18
CA LEU A 21 -3.96 15.89 1.72
C LEU A 21 -4.86 16.38 2.86
N GLY A 22 -6.18 16.33 2.70
CA GLY A 22 -7.13 16.73 3.73
C GLY A 22 -6.95 15.95 5.04
N ARG A 23 -6.71 14.63 4.92
CA ARG A 23 -6.37 13.75 6.05
C ARG A 23 -5.05 14.13 6.72
N ALA A 24 -4.02 14.42 5.94
CA ALA A 24 -2.72 14.85 6.46
C ALA A 24 -2.81 16.21 7.18
N LEU A 25 -3.53 17.16 6.59
CA LEU A 25 -3.71 18.51 7.13
C LEU A 25 -4.39 18.53 8.49
N ALA A 26 -5.36 17.65 8.70
CA ALA A 26 -6.05 17.53 9.99
C ALA A 26 -5.09 17.34 11.18
N ARG A 27 -3.91 16.74 10.96
CA ARG A 27 -2.89 16.51 12.00
C ARG A 27 -2.02 17.74 12.29
N VAL A 28 -1.95 18.70 11.37
CA VAL A 28 -0.98 19.82 11.41
C VAL A 28 -1.63 21.21 11.39
N VAL A 29 -2.96 21.29 11.26
CA VAL A 29 -3.68 22.57 11.11
C VAL A 29 -3.78 23.41 12.40
N GLY A 30 -3.42 22.83 13.55
CA GLY A 30 -3.43 23.52 14.85
C GLY A 30 -4.84 23.92 15.33
N GLU A 31 -4.91 24.77 16.35
CA GLU A 31 -6.19 25.27 16.89
C GLU A 31 -6.90 26.24 15.93
N ARG A 32 -6.13 27.10 15.26
CA ARG A 32 -6.69 28.11 14.35
C ARG A 32 -7.35 27.49 13.12
N GLY A 33 -6.79 26.40 12.60
CA GLY A 33 -7.41 25.64 11.52
C GLY A 33 -8.69 24.93 11.91
N ARG A 34 -8.73 24.39 13.13
CA ARG A 34 -9.94 23.82 13.71
C ARG A 34 -11.02 24.89 13.92
N TRP A 35 -10.65 26.07 14.42
CA TRP A 35 -11.57 27.20 14.52
C TRP A 35 -12.11 27.64 13.16
N LEU A 36 -11.24 27.77 12.15
CA LEU A 36 -11.68 28.12 10.79
C LEU A 36 -12.65 27.09 10.21
N ALA A 37 -12.42 25.80 10.45
CA ALA A 37 -13.32 24.73 10.03
C ALA A 37 -14.69 24.81 10.72
N ALA A 38 -14.74 25.13 12.01
CA ALA A 38 -15.98 25.29 12.76
C ALA A 38 -16.83 26.48 12.30
N VAL A 39 -16.20 27.52 11.76
CA VAL A 39 -16.90 28.76 11.32
C VAL A 39 -17.20 28.76 9.81
N SER A 40 -16.59 27.86 9.01
CA SER A 40 -16.81 27.79 7.56
C SER A 40 -17.12 26.38 7.07
N SER A 41 -18.35 26.18 6.58
CA SER A 41 -18.81 24.92 5.99
C SER A 41 -17.95 24.40 4.85
N ARG A 42 -17.20 25.28 4.16
CA ARG A 42 -16.27 24.91 3.08
C ARG A 42 -15.08 24.06 3.57
N TRP A 43 -14.75 24.14 4.86
CA TRP A 43 -13.63 23.41 5.49
C TRP A 43 -14.10 22.37 6.51
N ALA A 44 -15.41 22.09 6.56
CA ALA A 44 -16.00 21.07 7.44
C ALA A 44 -15.45 19.64 7.19
N TYR A 45 -14.75 19.41 6.07
CA TYR A 45 -14.01 18.16 5.87
C TYR A 45 -12.95 17.94 6.97
N LEU A 46 -12.37 19.00 7.53
CA LEU A 46 -11.44 18.88 8.64
C LEU A 46 -12.12 18.29 9.87
N GLU A 47 -13.38 18.60 10.16
CA GLU A 47 -14.09 18.01 11.32
C GLU A 47 -14.20 16.49 11.24
N ARG A 48 -14.29 15.94 10.03
CA ARG A 48 -14.29 14.49 9.78
C ARG A 48 -12.94 13.84 10.09
N HIS A 49 -11.84 14.59 9.97
CA HIS A 49 -10.48 14.11 10.18
C HIS A 49 -9.84 14.60 11.49
N THR A 50 -10.46 15.57 12.16
CA THR A 50 -9.99 16.19 13.42
C THR A 50 -10.83 15.77 14.63
N HIS A 51 -11.83 14.90 14.44
CA HIS A 51 -12.65 14.36 15.53
C HIS A 51 -11.76 13.65 16.56
N THR A 52 -11.33 14.46 17.52
CA THR A 52 -10.66 14.13 18.78
C THR A 52 -11.67 14.20 19.92
N GLY A 53 -12.96 14.35 19.59
CA GLY A 53 -14.04 14.11 20.52
C GLY A 53 -13.98 12.67 21.00
N GLU A 54 -14.27 12.48 22.28
CA GLU A 54 -14.30 11.17 22.94
C GLU A 54 -14.96 10.10 22.05
N PHE A 55 -14.18 9.07 21.69
CA PHE A 55 -14.60 7.98 20.82
C PHE A 55 -15.28 6.91 21.68
N THR A 56 -16.51 7.18 22.13
CA THR A 56 -17.28 6.30 23.03
C THR A 56 -18.37 5.52 22.30
N VAL A 57 -18.77 4.37 22.87
CA VAL A 57 -19.87 3.52 22.38
C VAL A 57 -21.18 4.30 22.22
N GLU A 58 -21.47 5.22 23.14
CA GLU A 58 -22.68 6.04 23.11
C GLU A 58 -22.70 6.98 21.89
N LYS A 59 -21.60 7.71 21.67
CA LYS A 59 -21.47 8.60 20.52
C LYS A 59 -21.44 7.84 19.20
N TRP A 60 -20.83 6.65 19.17
CA TRP A 60 -20.84 5.74 18.03
C TRP A 60 -22.24 5.33 17.59
N ARG A 61 -23.07 4.85 18.54
CA ARG A 61 -24.45 4.38 18.26
C ARG A 61 -25.34 5.48 17.70
N ALA A 62 -25.09 6.74 18.04
CA ALA A 62 -25.87 7.89 17.57
C ALA A 62 -25.58 8.28 16.10
N GLN A 63 -24.52 7.77 15.48
CA GLN A 63 -24.10 8.16 14.13
C GLN A 63 -24.80 7.36 13.03
N GLY A 64 -24.95 7.96 11.84
CA GLY A 64 -25.32 7.27 10.60
C GLY A 64 -24.17 6.40 10.04
N ALA A 65 -24.46 5.46 9.14
CA ALA A 65 -23.48 4.48 8.65
C ALA A 65 -22.24 5.11 7.98
N GLU A 66 -22.44 6.15 7.16
CA GLU A 66 -21.34 6.89 6.50
C GLU A 66 -20.44 7.59 7.53
N ASN A 67 -21.03 8.18 8.57
CA ASN A 67 -20.30 8.83 9.65
C ASN A 67 -19.53 7.82 10.49
N ARG A 68 -20.14 6.66 10.82
CA ARG A 68 -19.48 5.57 11.53
C ARG A 68 -18.26 5.06 10.77
N ARG A 69 -18.38 4.89 9.45
CA ARG A 69 -17.23 4.56 8.59
C ARG A 69 -16.14 5.63 8.68
N ALA A 70 -16.49 6.90 8.43
CA ALA A 70 -15.53 8.00 8.42
C ALA A 70 -14.81 8.14 9.78
N LEU A 71 -15.51 7.91 10.89
CA LEU A 71 -14.93 7.93 12.23
C LEU A 71 -13.89 6.82 12.43
N LEU A 72 -14.17 5.58 12.00
CA LEU A 72 -13.18 4.51 12.05
C LEU A 72 -11.95 4.81 11.18
N GLU A 73 -12.17 5.29 9.95
CA GLU A 73 -11.07 5.66 9.03
C GLU A 73 -10.22 6.81 9.58
N ALA A 74 -10.82 7.75 10.32
CA ALA A 74 -10.10 8.81 11.01
C ALA A 74 -9.34 8.32 12.24
N ARG A 75 -9.71 7.15 12.81
CA ARG A 75 -9.08 6.61 14.02
C ARG A 75 -7.78 5.85 13.75
N GLU A 76 -7.61 5.23 12.59
CA GLU A 76 -6.39 4.47 12.20
C GLU A 76 -5.07 5.13 12.66
N PRO A 77 -4.79 6.42 12.42
CA PRO A 77 -3.52 7.04 12.83
C PRO A 77 -3.39 7.39 14.31
N LEU A 78 -4.47 7.28 15.08
CA LEU A 78 -4.54 7.60 16.51
C LEU A 78 -4.93 6.36 17.33
N LEU A 79 -4.76 5.18 16.74
CA LEU A 79 -5.20 3.93 17.31
C LEU A 79 -4.44 3.63 18.60
N SER A 80 -5.17 3.19 19.62
CA SER A 80 -4.62 2.83 20.91
C SER A 80 -5.34 1.61 21.47
N PRO A 81 -4.74 0.87 22.43
CA PRO A 81 -5.42 -0.25 23.09
C PRO A 81 -6.77 0.12 23.74
N ALA A 82 -6.96 1.39 24.13
CA ALA A 82 -8.22 1.88 24.68
C ALA A 82 -9.39 1.85 23.68
N ASP A 83 -9.11 1.70 22.39
CA ASP A 83 -10.12 1.62 21.33
C ASP A 83 -10.72 0.23 21.17
N GLU A 84 -10.14 -0.81 21.79
CA GLU A 84 -10.54 -2.22 21.60
C GLU A 84 -12.05 -2.41 21.81
N SER A 85 -12.60 -2.01 22.95
CA SER A 85 -14.02 -2.25 23.28
C SER A 85 -14.98 -1.61 22.27
N LEU A 86 -14.65 -0.43 21.74
CA LEU A 86 -15.48 0.24 20.75
C LEU A 86 -15.36 -0.43 19.38
N LEU A 87 -14.16 -0.87 19.00
CA LEU A 87 -13.97 -1.59 17.75
C LEU A 87 -14.67 -2.96 17.79
N GLU A 88 -14.72 -3.62 18.94
CA GLU A 88 -15.50 -4.84 19.13
C GLU A 88 -17.01 -4.59 18.98
N GLU A 89 -17.53 -3.50 19.53
CA GLU A 89 -18.91 -3.06 19.26
C GLU A 89 -19.12 -2.79 17.76
N ALA A 90 -18.16 -2.14 17.09
CA ALA A 90 -18.22 -1.83 15.66
C ALA A 90 -18.18 -3.08 14.76
N MET A 91 -17.64 -4.21 15.24
CA MET A 91 -17.72 -5.47 14.52
C MET A 91 -19.15 -6.04 14.46
N ALA A 92 -20.04 -5.64 15.36
CA ALA A 92 -21.45 -5.99 15.31
C ALA A 92 -22.28 -5.01 14.45
N ASP A 93 -21.63 -4.05 13.75
CA ASP A 93 -22.34 -3.07 12.94
C ASP A 93 -23.15 -3.71 11.81
N ARG A 94 -24.27 -3.09 11.44
CA ARG A 94 -25.13 -3.54 10.34
C ARG A 94 -24.43 -3.44 8.97
N SER A 95 -23.52 -2.50 8.79
CA SER A 95 -22.77 -2.30 7.55
C SER A 95 -21.57 -3.25 7.46
N SER A 96 -21.51 -4.09 6.43
CA SER A 96 -20.36 -4.97 6.18
C SER A 96 -19.05 -4.20 6.02
N ARG A 97 -19.10 -3.00 5.42
CA ARG A 97 -17.92 -2.15 5.28
C ARG A 97 -17.42 -1.63 6.63
N VAL A 98 -18.33 -1.29 7.55
CA VAL A 98 -17.96 -0.86 8.91
C VAL A 98 -17.32 -2.03 9.69
N ARG A 99 -17.93 -3.21 9.63
CA ARG A 99 -17.37 -4.43 10.26
C ARG A 99 -15.97 -4.75 9.75
N GLY A 100 -15.76 -4.67 8.44
CA GLY A 100 -14.45 -4.93 7.82
C GLY A 100 -13.36 -3.95 8.28
N ILE A 101 -13.69 -2.66 8.40
CA ILE A 101 -12.74 -1.65 8.90
C ILE A 101 -12.44 -1.89 10.38
N ALA A 102 -13.47 -2.17 11.20
CA ALA A 102 -13.28 -2.46 12.62
C ALA A 102 -12.34 -3.67 12.84
N LEU A 103 -12.56 -4.75 12.08
CA LEU A 103 -11.73 -5.95 12.14
C LEU A 103 -10.27 -5.67 11.68
N ALA A 104 -10.08 -4.85 10.65
CA ALA A 104 -8.75 -4.45 10.21
C ALA A 104 -8.02 -3.57 11.24
N LEU A 105 -8.73 -2.66 11.93
CA LEU A 105 -8.17 -1.83 12.99
C LEU A 105 -7.81 -2.67 14.23
N LEU A 106 -8.66 -3.62 14.64
CA LEU A 106 -8.35 -4.50 15.77
C LEU A 106 -7.10 -5.34 15.53
N ALA A 107 -6.83 -5.75 14.29
CA ALA A 107 -5.60 -6.48 13.97
C ALA A 107 -4.33 -5.63 14.14
N GLN A 108 -4.43 -4.30 14.12
CA GLN A 108 -3.32 -3.38 14.42
C GLN A 108 -3.09 -3.19 15.93
N LEU A 109 -3.86 -3.85 16.79
CA LEU A 109 -3.76 -3.80 18.26
C LEU A 109 -3.34 -5.16 18.82
N PRO A 110 -2.07 -5.59 18.63
CA PRO A 110 -1.66 -6.96 18.93
C PRO A 110 -1.66 -7.31 20.43
N ASP A 111 -1.44 -6.31 21.29
CA ASP A 111 -1.23 -6.52 22.73
C ASP A 111 -2.53 -6.57 23.55
N THR A 112 -3.68 -6.48 22.90
CA THR A 112 -4.96 -6.48 23.59
C THR A 112 -5.45 -7.89 23.93
N GLU A 113 -6.53 -8.01 24.71
CA GLU A 113 -7.07 -9.32 25.11
C GLU A 113 -7.51 -10.12 23.87
N ARG A 114 -8.18 -9.46 22.93
CA ARG A 114 -8.58 -10.05 21.65
C ARG A 114 -7.38 -10.49 20.83
N GLY A 115 -6.35 -9.65 20.73
CA GLY A 115 -5.11 -9.97 20.00
C GLY A 115 -4.47 -11.24 20.54
N ARG A 116 -4.33 -11.36 21.87
CA ARG A 116 -3.81 -12.56 22.54
C ARG A 116 -4.68 -13.79 22.30
N ARG A 117 -6.02 -13.65 22.36
CA ARG A 117 -6.95 -14.75 22.08
C ARG A 117 -6.83 -15.26 20.64
N LEU A 118 -6.74 -14.36 19.66
CA LEU A 118 -6.54 -14.73 18.24
C LEU A 118 -5.18 -15.39 18.02
N ALA A 119 -4.12 -14.90 18.68
CA ALA A 119 -2.81 -15.55 18.66
C ALA A 119 -2.87 -16.99 19.20
N ASP A 120 -3.51 -17.21 20.35
CA ASP A 120 -3.68 -18.55 20.93
C ASP A 120 -4.46 -19.50 20.02
N LEU A 121 -5.54 -19.02 19.41
CA LEU A 121 -6.33 -19.81 18.46
C LEU A 121 -5.51 -20.13 17.20
N ALA A 122 -4.87 -19.13 16.59
CA ALA A 122 -4.11 -19.31 15.35
C ALA A 122 -2.98 -20.34 15.54
N ARG A 123 -2.29 -20.28 16.68
CA ARG A 123 -1.23 -21.22 17.04
C ARG A 123 -1.72 -22.66 17.21
N ARG A 124 -3.01 -22.95 17.39
CA ARG A 124 -3.50 -24.35 17.46
C ARG A 124 -3.58 -25.01 16.09
N HIS A 125 -3.75 -24.21 15.04
CA HIS A 125 -3.98 -24.67 13.67
C HIS A 125 -2.74 -24.56 12.78
N VAL A 126 -1.95 -23.51 13.05
CA VAL A 126 -0.59 -23.17 12.63
C VAL A 126 0.56 -23.93 13.28
N THR A 127 1.05 -25.09 12.82
CA THR A 127 2.14 -25.78 13.55
C THR A 127 3.42 -26.11 12.78
N LEU A 128 4.52 -26.41 13.51
CA LEU A 128 5.80 -26.85 12.96
C LEU A 128 6.16 -28.18 13.61
N ARG A 129 6.29 -29.25 12.82
CA ARG A 129 6.73 -30.59 13.26
C ARG A 129 7.87 -31.03 12.36
N ASP A 130 8.99 -31.47 12.96
CA ASP A 130 10.18 -31.95 12.25
C ASP A 130 10.68 -30.97 11.16
N GLY A 131 10.55 -29.66 11.42
CA GLY A 131 10.92 -28.60 10.47
C GLY A 131 9.94 -28.36 9.32
N ALA A 132 8.81 -29.09 9.28
CA ALA A 132 7.75 -28.91 8.30
C ALA A 132 6.53 -28.23 8.92
N VAL A 133 5.90 -27.33 8.17
CA VAL A 133 4.67 -26.67 8.60
C VAL A 133 3.50 -27.65 8.48
N GLU A 134 2.77 -27.87 9.56
CA GLU A 134 1.53 -28.64 9.59
C GLU A 134 0.36 -27.68 9.80
N ILE A 135 -0.64 -27.77 8.90
CA ILE A 135 -1.83 -26.91 8.91
C ILE A 135 -3.05 -27.78 9.18
N SER A 136 -3.82 -27.46 10.22
CA SER A 136 -5.04 -28.18 10.59
C SER A 136 -6.20 -27.21 10.77
N PRO A 137 -7.07 -27.01 9.77
CA PRO A 137 -8.19 -26.07 9.85
C PRO A 137 -9.15 -26.37 11.01
N PRO A 138 -9.74 -25.34 11.67
CA PRO A 138 -10.67 -25.52 12.78
C PRO A 138 -11.90 -26.33 12.37
N GLU A 139 -12.52 -27.02 13.33
CA GLU A 139 -13.77 -27.73 13.10
C GLU A 139 -14.94 -26.75 12.92
N VAL A 140 -15.93 -27.09 12.09
CA VAL A 140 -17.10 -26.21 11.86
C VAL A 140 -17.90 -26.01 13.16
N ALA A 141 -17.87 -27.00 14.06
CA ALA A 141 -18.52 -26.96 15.35
C ALA A 141 -17.77 -26.10 16.40
N ASP A 142 -16.53 -25.67 16.12
CA ASP A 142 -15.76 -24.83 17.04
C ASP A 142 -16.40 -23.42 17.14
N PRO A 143 -16.91 -23.02 18.31
CA PRO A 143 -17.53 -21.71 18.49
C PRO A 143 -16.50 -20.59 18.71
N ASP A 144 -15.25 -20.91 19.08
CA ASP A 144 -14.28 -19.91 19.51
C ASP A 144 -13.80 -19.03 18.36
N VAL A 145 -13.50 -19.64 17.21
CA VAL A 145 -13.02 -18.95 16.01
C VAL A 145 -14.03 -17.92 15.48
N PRO A 146 -15.29 -18.28 15.17
CA PRO A 146 -16.26 -17.30 14.69
C PRO A 146 -16.59 -16.24 15.73
N ALA A 147 -16.66 -16.59 17.02
CA ALA A 147 -16.88 -15.62 18.09
C ALA A 147 -15.71 -14.62 18.20
N ALA A 148 -14.47 -15.10 18.16
CA ALA A 148 -13.30 -14.25 18.20
C ALA A 148 -13.23 -13.34 16.98
N LEU A 149 -13.56 -13.80 15.78
CA LEU A 149 -13.49 -13.00 14.55
C LEU A 149 -14.76 -12.17 14.25
N GLY A 150 -15.83 -12.35 15.02
CA GLY A 150 -17.15 -11.74 14.75
C GLY A 150 -17.75 -12.17 13.41
N LEU A 151 -17.50 -13.42 13.01
CA LEU A 151 -18.02 -13.97 11.76
C LEU A 151 -19.52 -14.23 11.88
N SER A 152 -20.25 -13.94 10.82
CA SER A 152 -21.65 -14.34 10.69
C SER A 152 -21.77 -15.84 10.38
N ALA A 153 -22.99 -16.37 10.35
CA ALA A 153 -23.23 -17.74 9.93
C ALA A 153 -22.63 -17.98 8.53
N ALA A 154 -21.71 -18.95 8.44
CA ALA A 154 -21.01 -19.24 7.20
C ALA A 154 -21.92 -19.97 6.21
N THR A 155 -21.68 -19.76 4.92
CA THR A 155 -22.39 -20.40 3.81
C THR A 155 -21.41 -21.15 2.93
N GLY A 156 -21.70 -22.39 2.57
CA GLY A 156 -20.83 -23.20 1.72
C GLY A 156 -20.73 -24.63 2.21
N THR A 157 -19.82 -25.38 1.60
CA THR A 157 -19.45 -26.72 2.02
C THR A 157 -18.69 -26.69 3.35
N ARG A 158 -18.64 -27.84 4.03
CA ARG A 158 -17.89 -27.96 5.30
C ARG A 158 -16.44 -27.54 5.12
N GLU A 159 -15.77 -27.92 4.03
CA GLU A 159 -14.35 -27.63 3.84
C GLU A 159 -14.08 -26.16 3.57
N GLU A 160 -14.87 -25.52 2.70
CA GLU A 160 -14.77 -24.08 2.43
C GLU A 160 -14.90 -23.25 3.73
N ILE A 161 -15.84 -23.63 4.61
CA ILE A 161 -16.03 -22.94 5.89
C ILE A 161 -14.80 -23.09 6.80
N ARG A 162 -14.14 -24.26 6.80
CA ARG A 162 -12.96 -24.50 7.64
C ARG A 162 -11.76 -23.72 7.14
N GLU A 163 -11.54 -23.71 5.83
CA GLU A 163 -10.48 -22.94 5.18
C GLU A 163 -10.68 -21.44 5.37
N GLU A 164 -11.89 -20.92 5.12
CA GLU A 164 -12.21 -19.50 5.32
C GLU A 164 -11.91 -19.06 6.76
N ARG A 165 -12.32 -19.86 7.75
CA ARG A 165 -12.06 -19.59 9.16
C ARG A 165 -10.57 -19.61 9.49
N LEU A 166 -9.82 -20.57 8.95
CA LEU A 166 -8.37 -20.65 9.14
C LEU A 166 -7.67 -19.39 8.61
N TRP A 167 -7.95 -19.02 7.36
CA TRP A 167 -7.26 -17.91 6.72
C TRP A 167 -7.67 -16.54 7.27
N ALA A 168 -8.93 -16.39 7.71
CA ALA A 168 -9.36 -15.23 8.47
C ALA A 168 -8.64 -15.14 9.83
N LEU A 169 -8.49 -16.27 10.52
CA LEU A 169 -7.76 -16.33 11.79
C LEU A 169 -6.29 -15.96 11.63
N VAL A 170 -5.58 -16.53 10.64
CA VAL A 170 -4.17 -16.19 10.36
C VAL A 170 -4.01 -14.74 9.92
N THR A 171 -4.95 -14.18 9.16
CA THR A 171 -4.92 -12.76 8.73
C THR A 171 -4.97 -11.79 9.92
N HIS A 172 -5.81 -12.09 10.92
CA HIS A 172 -6.12 -11.18 12.02
C HIS A 172 -5.39 -11.49 13.34
N ALA A 173 -4.73 -12.63 13.46
CA ALA A 173 -3.87 -12.93 14.60
C ALA A 173 -2.58 -12.09 14.54
N PRO A 174 -2.10 -11.55 15.68
CA PRO A 174 -0.84 -10.81 15.74
C PRO A 174 0.30 -11.56 15.05
N LEU A 175 0.97 -10.94 14.09
CA LEU A 175 2.02 -11.59 13.31
C LEU A 175 3.16 -12.14 14.19
N ASP A 176 3.50 -11.43 15.27
CA ASP A 176 4.56 -11.85 16.18
C ASP A 176 4.24 -13.14 16.96
N CYS A 177 2.98 -13.61 16.90
CA CYS A 177 2.61 -14.90 17.50
C CYS A 177 3.31 -16.11 16.83
N TRP A 178 3.85 -15.93 15.63
CA TRP A 178 4.59 -16.93 14.87
C TRP A 178 6.08 -16.99 15.25
N LEU A 179 6.61 -15.97 15.92
CA LEU A 179 7.99 -15.94 16.40
C LEU A 179 8.20 -16.97 17.51
N GLY A 180 9.34 -17.65 17.46
CA GLY A 180 9.66 -18.82 18.31
C GLY A 180 8.84 -20.07 17.99
N ARG A 181 7.89 -20.01 17.04
CA ARG A 181 7.01 -21.11 16.66
C ARG A 181 7.29 -21.64 15.26
N LEU A 182 7.33 -20.75 14.28
CA LEU A 182 7.66 -21.06 12.88
C LEU A 182 9.10 -20.65 12.53
N GLY A 183 9.68 -19.71 13.28
CA GLY A 183 11.03 -19.18 13.12
C GLY A 183 11.37 -18.20 14.24
N ALA A 184 12.65 -17.89 14.44
CA ALA A 184 13.11 -16.95 15.47
C ALA A 184 12.85 -15.48 15.10
N ASP A 185 12.77 -15.17 13.81
CA ASP A 185 12.53 -13.85 13.24
C ASP A 185 11.57 -13.91 12.04
N PRO A 186 11.08 -12.77 11.51
CA PRO A 186 10.17 -12.75 10.37
C PRO A 186 10.73 -13.43 9.11
N ASP A 187 12.04 -13.40 8.87
CA ASP A 187 12.68 -14.01 7.71
C ASP A 187 12.62 -15.54 7.78
N GLU A 188 12.91 -16.12 8.95
CA GLU A 188 12.76 -17.56 9.20
C GLU A 188 11.29 -18.01 9.09
N VAL A 189 10.35 -17.21 9.59
CA VAL A 189 8.91 -17.51 9.44
C VAL A 189 8.50 -17.48 7.96
N ALA A 190 8.96 -16.49 7.19
CA ALA A 190 8.69 -16.39 5.76
C ALA A 190 9.29 -17.59 4.99
N ALA A 191 10.49 -18.03 5.37
CA ALA A 191 11.14 -19.20 4.80
C ALA A 191 10.35 -20.49 5.07
N ALA A 192 9.92 -20.71 6.33
CA ALA A 192 9.07 -21.85 6.69
C ALA A 192 7.74 -21.83 5.93
N ALA A 193 7.10 -20.65 5.81
CA ALA A 193 5.84 -20.49 5.09
C ALA A 193 5.97 -20.66 3.57
N SER A 194 7.17 -20.53 3.00
CA SER A 194 7.39 -20.61 1.55
C SER A 194 7.01 -21.95 0.93
N ALA A 195 7.00 -23.02 1.72
CA ALA A 195 6.52 -24.35 1.33
C ALA A 195 4.98 -24.43 1.18
N HIS A 196 4.24 -23.47 1.73
CA HIS A 196 2.76 -23.42 1.74
C HIS A 196 2.27 -22.10 1.12
N PRO A 197 1.95 -22.10 -0.18
CA PRO A 197 1.55 -20.89 -0.92
C PRO A 197 0.45 -20.06 -0.24
N GLU A 198 -0.60 -20.72 0.26
CA GLU A 198 -1.74 -20.06 0.91
C GLU A 198 -1.36 -19.42 2.25
N LEU A 199 -0.50 -20.08 3.04
CA LEU A 199 0.01 -19.51 4.28
C LEU A 199 0.87 -18.28 3.99
N LEU A 200 1.79 -18.37 3.03
CA LEU A 200 2.63 -17.23 2.64
C LEU A 200 1.78 -16.03 2.17
N ASP A 201 0.77 -16.26 1.34
CA ASP A 201 -0.15 -15.22 0.88
C ASP A 201 -1.00 -14.64 2.02
N THR A 202 -1.40 -15.47 2.99
CA THR A 202 -2.17 -15.02 4.14
C THR A 202 -1.30 -14.21 5.11
N LEU A 203 -0.04 -14.59 5.34
CA LEU A 203 0.92 -13.79 6.11
C LEU A 203 1.22 -12.45 5.41
N ALA A 204 1.31 -12.44 4.08
CA ALA A 204 1.40 -11.21 3.30
C ALA A 204 0.18 -10.30 3.52
N ASN A 205 -1.02 -10.88 3.49
CA ASN A 205 -2.24 -10.13 3.78
C ASN A 205 -2.28 -9.61 5.23
N ALA A 206 -1.86 -10.43 6.20
CA ALA A 206 -1.73 -10.03 7.60
C ALA A 206 -0.78 -8.84 7.77
N ALA A 207 0.38 -8.85 7.11
CA ALA A 207 1.34 -7.74 7.18
C ALA A 207 0.76 -6.42 6.65
N VAL A 208 -0.06 -6.49 5.59
CA VAL A 208 -0.82 -5.34 5.06
C VAL A 208 -1.87 -4.85 6.06
N VAL A 209 -2.69 -5.75 6.57
CA VAL A 209 -3.78 -5.42 7.51
C VAL A 209 -3.23 -4.81 8.81
N GLN A 210 -2.14 -5.38 9.32
CA GLN A 210 -1.50 -4.98 10.58
C GLN A 210 -0.48 -3.84 10.41
N ARG A 211 -0.24 -3.38 9.17
CA ARG A 211 0.72 -2.30 8.85
C ARG A 211 2.15 -2.59 9.36
N ARG A 212 2.66 -3.81 9.15
CA ARG A 212 3.96 -4.27 9.68
C ARG A 212 5.08 -4.21 8.62
N PRO A 213 5.95 -3.17 8.61
CA PRO A 213 6.99 -3.01 7.60
C PRO A 213 8.14 -4.01 7.73
N ASP A 214 8.44 -4.43 8.96
CA ASP A 214 9.41 -5.49 9.28
C ASP A 214 9.02 -6.83 8.63
N TRP A 215 7.76 -7.22 8.81
CA TRP A 215 7.20 -8.40 8.16
C TRP A 215 7.08 -8.27 6.65
N ALA A 216 6.73 -7.09 6.14
CA ALA A 216 6.71 -6.83 4.71
C ALA A 216 8.09 -7.09 4.08
N ARG A 217 9.17 -6.59 4.71
CA ARG A 217 10.54 -6.80 4.24
C ARG A 217 10.91 -8.28 4.17
N ALA A 218 10.55 -9.06 5.19
CA ALA A 218 10.85 -10.49 5.25
C ALA A 218 10.04 -11.35 4.27
N LEU A 219 8.77 -11.01 4.02
CA LEU A 219 7.88 -11.79 3.16
C LEU A 219 8.11 -11.56 1.66
N LEU A 220 8.56 -10.36 1.28
CA LEU A 220 8.75 -9.97 -0.13
C LEU A 220 9.67 -10.94 -0.90
N PRO A 221 10.87 -11.31 -0.43
CA PRO A 221 11.75 -12.23 -1.14
C PRO A 221 11.08 -13.57 -1.51
N ALA A 222 10.39 -14.22 -0.56
CA ALA A 222 9.73 -15.49 -0.78
C ALA A 222 8.55 -15.36 -1.77
N LEU A 223 7.76 -14.30 -1.66
CA LEU A 223 6.66 -14.02 -2.60
C LEU A 223 7.18 -13.80 -4.02
N PHE A 224 8.28 -13.07 -4.20
CA PHE A 224 8.82 -12.81 -5.54
C PHE A 224 9.48 -14.02 -6.17
N GLN A 225 10.22 -14.83 -5.41
CA GLN A 225 10.74 -16.10 -5.95
C GLN A 225 9.62 -16.96 -6.57
N ARG A 226 8.40 -16.86 -6.02
CA ARG A 226 7.20 -17.52 -6.54
C ARG A 226 6.59 -16.79 -7.75
N LEU A 227 6.43 -15.46 -7.68
CA LEU A 227 5.83 -14.65 -8.74
C LEU A 227 6.69 -14.62 -10.03
N SER A 228 8.01 -14.60 -9.89
CA SER A 228 8.95 -14.71 -11.02
C SER A 228 8.84 -16.03 -11.78
N ARG A 229 8.15 -17.04 -11.20
CA ARG A 229 7.88 -18.33 -11.85
C ARG A 229 6.51 -18.39 -12.53
N ARG A 230 5.49 -17.62 -12.07
CA ARG A 230 4.15 -17.51 -12.69
C ARG A 230 3.46 -16.17 -12.29
N HIS A 231 3.14 -15.34 -13.29
CA HIS A 231 2.21 -14.17 -13.26
C HIS A 231 2.61 -12.84 -12.57
N HIS A 232 1.95 -11.75 -13.02
CA HIS A 232 2.30 -10.34 -12.87
C HIS A 232 2.28 -9.79 -11.42
N VAL A 233 3.25 -8.93 -11.08
CA VAL A 233 3.40 -8.25 -9.78
C VAL A 233 2.15 -7.49 -9.32
N ARG A 234 1.36 -6.93 -10.27
CA ARG A 234 0.13 -6.17 -9.99
C ARG A 234 -1.04 -7.01 -9.45
N SER A 235 -1.10 -8.31 -9.75
CA SER A 235 -2.13 -9.20 -9.21
C SER A 235 -1.78 -9.76 -7.82
N SER A 236 -0.61 -9.41 -7.29
CA SER A 236 -0.09 -9.89 -6.02
C SER A 236 -0.21 -8.83 -4.92
N ARG A 237 -0.33 -9.28 -3.67
CA ARG A 237 -0.18 -8.44 -2.47
C ARG A 237 1.20 -7.80 -2.34
N ALA A 238 2.17 -8.21 -3.16
CA ALA A 238 3.50 -7.62 -3.27
C ALA A 238 3.48 -6.08 -3.37
N HIS A 239 2.61 -5.50 -4.20
CA HIS A 239 2.51 -4.04 -4.32
C HIS A 239 2.15 -3.37 -2.98
N ALA A 240 1.16 -3.91 -2.28
CA ALA A 240 0.72 -3.37 -0.99
C ALA A 240 1.80 -3.52 0.10
N LEU A 241 2.59 -4.60 0.06
CA LEU A 241 3.74 -4.78 0.95
C LEU A 241 4.86 -3.79 0.68
N VAL A 242 5.21 -3.55 -0.59
CA VAL A 242 6.21 -2.53 -0.96
C VAL A 242 5.78 -1.16 -0.42
N GLY A 243 4.49 -0.81 -0.54
CA GLY A 243 3.95 0.44 0.00
C GLY A 243 4.07 0.61 1.52
N LEU A 244 4.38 -0.45 2.29
CA LEU A 244 4.65 -0.35 3.74
C LEU A 244 6.12 -0.02 4.04
N LEU A 245 7.03 -0.27 3.11
CA LEU A 245 8.45 -0.06 3.33
C LEU A 245 8.79 1.44 3.40
N PRO A 246 9.85 1.83 4.13
CA PRO A 246 10.42 3.17 4.03
C PRO A 246 10.77 3.55 2.57
N PRO A 247 10.75 4.84 2.20
CA PRO A 247 11.03 5.28 0.83
C PRO A 247 12.35 4.75 0.25
N ASP A 248 13.41 4.71 1.05
CA ASP A 248 14.72 4.21 0.61
C ASP A 248 14.68 2.71 0.29
N ASP A 249 13.97 1.92 1.11
CA ASP A 249 13.78 0.49 0.91
C ASP A 249 12.87 0.20 -0.30
N GLN A 250 11.84 1.02 -0.53
CA GLN A 250 11.01 0.94 -1.74
C GLN A 250 11.87 1.15 -2.99
N CYS A 251 12.69 2.20 -2.99
CA CYS A 251 13.55 2.55 -4.10
C CYS A 251 14.64 1.49 -4.34
N ALA A 252 15.26 0.96 -3.28
CA ALA A 252 16.20 -0.16 -3.38
C ALA A 252 15.54 -1.43 -3.95
N TRP A 253 14.31 -1.73 -3.49
CA TRP A 253 13.52 -2.84 -4.00
C TRP A 253 13.20 -2.69 -5.50
N ALA A 254 12.74 -1.51 -5.93
CA ALA A 254 12.42 -1.23 -7.32
C ALA A 254 13.65 -1.29 -8.22
N LEU A 255 14.79 -0.78 -7.75
CA LEU A 255 16.07 -0.87 -8.47
C LEU A 255 16.46 -2.32 -8.73
N GLU A 256 16.40 -3.19 -7.72
CA GLU A 256 16.78 -4.59 -7.88
C GLU A 256 15.88 -5.34 -8.87
N HIS A 257 14.59 -5.03 -8.87
CA HIS A 257 13.65 -5.60 -9.85
C HIS A 257 13.82 -5.01 -11.24
N ALA A 258 14.12 -3.72 -11.34
CA ALA A 258 14.37 -3.07 -12.63
C ALA A 258 15.58 -3.68 -13.34
N LYS A 259 16.63 -4.08 -12.61
CA LYS A 259 17.80 -4.80 -13.18
C LYS A 259 17.45 -6.15 -13.81
N GLN A 260 16.39 -6.80 -13.34
CA GLN A 260 15.95 -8.10 -13.86
C GLN A 260 15.08 -7.96 -15.12
N VAL A 261 14.60 -6.74 -15.43
CA VAL A 261 13.86 -6.49 -16.67
C VAL A 261 14.83 -6.49 -17.83
N SER A 262 14.75 -7.53 -18.67
CA SER A 262 15.56 -7.62 -19.88
C SER A 262 15.12 -6.55 -20.89
N PRO A 263 16.06 -5.84 -21.54
CA PRO A 263 15.75 -4.95 -22.65
C PRO A 263 15.26 -5.80 -23.84
N GLY A 264 13.96 -5.74 -24.11
CA GLY A 264 13.29 -6.45 -25.21
C GLY A 264 11.89 -5.88 -25.45
N THR A 265 11.12 -6.45 -26.37
CA THR A 265 9.74 -6.04 -26.66
C THR A 265 8.90 -6.15 -25.37
N ARG A 266 8.31 -5.03 -24.91
CA ARG A 266 7.57 -4.86 -23.63
C ARG A 266 8.38 -4.51 -22.38
N GLY A 267 9.62 -4.04 -22.53
CA GLY A 267 10.41 -3.54 -21.39
C GLY A 267 9.72 -2.42 -20.61
N ALA A 268 9.02 -1.50 -21.28
CA ALA A 268 8.34 -0.38 -20.61
C ALA A 268 7.12 -0.85 -19.82
N THR A 269 6.32 -1.77 -20.38
CA THR A 269 5.20 -2.41 -19.65
C THR A 269 5.70 -3.15 -18.40
N ALA A 270 6.83 -3.87 -18.49
CA ALA A 270 7.42 -4.58 -17.38
C ALA A 270 7.90 -3.61 -16.28
N LEU A 271 8.70 -2.60 -16.63
CA LEU A 271 9.17 -1.61 -15.67
C LEU A 271 8.04 -0.80 -15.05
N LEU A 272 7.00 -0.45 -15.81
CA LEU A 272 5.84 0.27 -15.30
C LEU A 272 5.20 -0.49 -14.13
N SER A 273 5.09 -1.81 -14.22
CA SER A 273 4.53 -2.63 -13.13
C SER A 273 5.37 -2.61 -11.85
N VAL A 274 6.68 -2.34 -11.96
CA VAL A 274 7.59 -2.19 -10.81
C VAL A 274 7.49 -0.79 -10.24
N VAL A 275 7.65 0.25 -11.07
CA VAL A 275 7.75 1.64 -10.59
C VAL A 275 6.43 2.23 -10.11
N GLU A 276 5.29 1.66 -10.51
CA GLU A 276 4.00 1.99 -9.90
C GLU A 276 3.90 1.53 -8.44
N CYS A 277 4.71 0.56 -8.01
CA CYS A 277 4.73 0.10 -6.64
C CYS A 277 5.47 1.01 -5.65
N VAL A 278 6.17 2.02 -6.15
CA VAL A 278 7.00 2.89 -5.31
C VAL A 278 6.58 4.34 -5.48
N GLU A 279 6.44 5.04 -4.37
CA GLU A 279 6.06 6.46 -4.36
C GLU A 279 7.26 7.39 -4.10
N CYS A 280 8.44 6.82 -3.84
CA CYS A 280 9.69 7.55 -3.61
C CYS A 280 10.20 8.28 -4.88
N PRO A 281 10.90 9.44 -4.72
CA PRO A 281 11.79 9.94 -5.76
C PRO A 281 12.79 8.85 -6.14
N TRP A 282 12.91 8.54 -7.42
CA TRP A 282 13.75 7.44 -7.87
C TRP A 282 15.23 7.74 -7.63
N SER A 283 15.98 6.71 -7.23
CA SER A 283 17.44 6.81 -7.17
C SER A 283 18.03 7.10 -8.56
N PRO A 284 19.24 7.69 -8.63
CA PRO A 284 19.93 7.90 -9.90
C PRO A 284 19.98 6.64 -10.76
N ASP A 285 20.33 5.50 -10.17
CA ASP A 285 20.47 4.22 -10.87
C ASP A 285 19.13 3.72 -11.44
N LEU A 286 18.05 3.80 -10.66
CA LEU A 286 16.72 3.43 -11.15
C LEU A 286 16.28 4.37 -12.29
N GLY A 287 16.56 5.67 -12.16
CA GLY A 287 16.35 6.66 -13.21
C GLY A 287 17.07 6.31 -14.51
N GLN A 288 18.32 5.86 -14.44
CA GLN A 288 19.09 5.44 -15.61
C GLN A 288 18.45 4.21 -16.29
N ILE A 289 18.06 3.18 -15.55
CA ILE A 289 17.43 1.98 -16.11
C ILE A 289 16.11 2.33 -16.80
N VAL A 290 15.27 3.16 -16.17
CA VAL A 290 14.02 3.61 -16.78
C VAL A 290 14.29 4.45 -18.03
N ALA A 291 15.29 5.32 -18.02
CA ALA A 291 15.70 6.09 -19.20
C ALA A 291 16.15 5.16 -20.34
N ASP A 292 16.96 4.14 -20.06
CA ASP A 292 17.43 3.16 -21.06
C ASP A 292 16.23 2.48 -21.75
N VAL A 293 15.26 2.03 -20.96
CA VAL A 293 14.06 1.37 -21.48
C VAL A 293 13.18 2.33 -22.27
N LEU A 294 12.96 3.57 -21.79
CA LEU A 294 12.19 4.56 -22.54
C LEU A 294 12.85 4.91 -23.88
N ILE A 295 14.19 5.04 -23.89
CA ILE A 295 14.97 5.35 -25.09
C ILE A 295 14.94 4.17 -26.09
N GLY A 296 15.01 2.93 -25.59
CA GLY A 296 15.00 1.71 -26.38
C GLY A 296 13.61 1.20 -26.78
N ALA A 297 12.53 1.75 -26.22
CA ALA A 297 11.18 1.22 -26.40
C ALA A 297 10.68 1.31 -27.85
N GLU A 298 9.98 0.27 -28.29
CA GLU A 298 9.21 0.28 -29.54
C GLU A 298 7.84 0.92 -29.31
N ASN A 299 7.24 1.49 -30.36
CA ASN A 299 5.87 2.05 -30.28
C ASN A 299 4.81 0.96 -29.97
N SER A 300 5.13 -0.31 -30.23
CA SER A 300 4.31 -1.49 -29.91
C SER A 300 4.17 -1.73 -28.40
N ASP A 301 5.04 -1.12 -27.58
CA ASP A 301 5.01 -1.26 -26.12
C ASP A 301 3.94 -0.35 -25.51
N SER A 302 2.78 -0.92 -25.19
CA SER A 302 1.65 -0.19 -24.62
C SER A 302 1.96 0.52 -23.29
N GLY A 303 3.01 0.11 -22.59
CA GLY A 303 3.43 0.70 -21.31
C GLY A 303 4.23 1.99 -21.45
N LEU A 304 4.71 2.32 -22.66
CA LEU A 304 5.63 3.43 -22.89
C LEU A 304 5.09 4.78 -22.38
N ALA A 305 3.88 5.15 -22.78
CA ALA A 305 3.29 6.44 -22.40
C ALA A 305 3.04 6.55 -20.89
N ALA A 306 2.58 5.46 -20.27
CA ALA A 306 2.33 5.42 -18.83
C ALA A 306 3.64 5.42 -18.02
N LEU A 307 4.70 4.76 -18.51
CA LEU A 307 6.02 4.79 -17.89
C LEU A 307 6.64 6.19 -17.97
N ALA A 308 6.52 6.85 -19.13
CA ALA A 308 6.94 8.23 -19.28
C ALA A 308 6.17 9.14 -18.30
N HIS A 309 4.85 8.96 -18.16
CA HIS A 309 4.06 9.74 -17.21
C HIS A 309 4.50 9.53 -15.75
N ALA A 310 4.76 8.28 -15.33
CA ALA A 310 5.29 8.00 -14.00
C ALA A 310 6.67 8.67 -13.77
N ALA A 311 7.52 8.70 -14.80
CA ALA A 311 8.83 9.33 -14.75
C ALA A 311 8.77 10.85 -14.55
N GLU A 312 7.73 11.53 -15.02
CA GLU A 312 7.61 13.01 -14.94
C GLU A 312 7.80 13.55 -13.52
N THR A 313 7.31 12.82 -12.51
CA THR A 313 7.32 13.27 -11.11
C THR A 313 8.42 12.63 -10.27
N ARG A 314 8.90 11.44 -10.66
CA ARG A 314 9.79 10.61 -9.82
C ARG A 314 11.20 10.46 -10.37
N MET A 315 11.41 10.59 -11.68
CA MET A 315 12.75 10.49 -12.27
C MET A 315 13.65 11.65 -11.83
N PRO A 316 14.96 11.42 -11.62
CA PRO A 316 15.95 12.47 -11.40
C PRO A 316 15.89 13.51 -12.53
N PRO A 317 15.65 14.80 -12.23
CA PRO A 317 15.47 15.82 -13.25
C PRO A 317 16.76 16.09 -14.06
N GLU A 318 17.93 15.72 -13.55
CA GLU A 318 19.24 15.83 -14.22
C GLU A 318 19.32 14.98 -15.49
N LEU A 319 18.42 14.00 -15.65
CA LEU A 319 18.34 13.16 -16.85
C LEU A 319 17.69 13.86 -18.06
N HIS A 320 17.15 15.08 -17.89
CA HIS A 320 16.49 15.81 -18.97
C HIS A 320 17.32 15.96 -20.27
N PRO A 321 18.65 16.20 -20.26
CA PRO A 321 19.42 16.36 -21.50
C PRO A 321 19.50 15.04 -22.27
N ARG A 322 19.60 13.92 -21.54
CA ARG A 322 19.71 12.57 -22.12
C ARG A 322 18.42 12.18 -22.84
N ILE A 323 17.27 12.43 -22.21
CA ILE A 323 15.96 12.15 -22.81
C ILE A 323 15.71 13.07 -24.02
N ALA A 324 16.08 14.35 -23.92
CA ALA A 324 15.95 15.30 -25.03
C ALA A 324 16.78 14.89 -26.25
N GLU A 325 18.01 14.42 -26.04
CA GLU A 325 18.87 13.95 -27.13
C GLU A 325 18.27 12.72 -27.82
N ALA A 326 17.81 11.73 -27.05
CA ALA A 326 17.16 10.54 -27.62
C ALA A 326 15.91 10.89 -28.46
N ALA A 327 15.11 11.87 -28.02
CA ALA A 327 13.97 12.37 -28.80
C ALA A 327 14.42 12.98 -30.15
N ARG A 328 15.50 13.77 -30.15
CA ARG A 328 16.09 14.36 -31.37
C ARG A 328 16.63 13.28 -32.31
N THR A 329 17.39 12.32 -31.78
CA THR A 329 17.95 11.22 -32.57
C THR A 329 16.86 10.41 -33.27
N ARG A 330 15.73 10.14 -32.59
CA ARG A 330 14.60 9.41 -33.18
C ARG A 330 13.85 10.17 -34.26
N LEU A 331 13.70 11.50 -34.13
CA LEU A 331 13.08 12.32 -35.18
C LEU A 331 13.94 12.37 -36.45
N GLY A 332 15.27 12.34 -36.29
CA GLY A 332 16.20 12.46 -37.41
C GLY A 332 16.07 13.80 -38.15
N PRO A 333 16.71 13.93 -39.32
CA PRO A 333 16.50 15.09 -40.19
C PRO A 333 15.09 15.08 -40.81
N PRO A 334 14.56 16.25 -41.23
CA PRO A 334 13.28 16.33 -41.94
C PRO A 334 13.25 15.38 -43.16
N SER A 335 12.19 14.59 -43.28
CA SER A 335 11.98 13.61 -44.35
C SER A 335 10.56 13.77 -44.93
N ASP A 336 10.41 13.57 -46.23
CA ASP A 336 9.12 13.60 -46.92
C ASP A 336 8.22 12.40 -46.56
N GLN A 337 8.80 11.33 -46.01
CA GLN A 337 8.08 10.16 -45.49
C GLN A 337 8.55 9.87 -44.06
N PRO A 338 8.03 10.58 -43.05
CA PRO A 338 8.40 10.35 -41.66
C PRO A 338 7.85 9.03 -41.14
N ASP A 339 8.68 8.31 -40.38
CA ASP A 339 8.24 7.15 -39.62
C ASP A 339 7.34 7.62 -38.47
N ARG A 340 6.03 7.34 -38.60
CA ARG A 340 5.00 7.76 -37.63
C ARG A 340 5.22 7.13 -36.25
N ASP A 341 5.76 5.92 -36.20
CA ASP A 341 6.02 5.23 -34.93
C ASP A 341 7.20 5.87 -34.22
N ALA A 342 8.28 6.15 -34.96
CA ALA A 342 9.43 6.89 -34.43
C ALA A 342 9.03 8.30 -33.95
N GLN A 343 8.18 8.99 -34.71
CA GLN A 343 7.69 10.32 -34.37
C GLN A 343 6.86 10.32 -33.08
N ARG A 344 5.94 9.37 -32.93
CA ARG A 344 5.11 9.26 -31.72
C ARG A 344 5.96 8.99 -30.47
N VAL A 345 6.94 8.10 -30.55
CA VAL A 345 7.85 7.84 -29.43
C VAL A 345 8.67 9.09 -29.10
N ALA A 346 9.18 9.79 -30.11
CA ALA A 346 9.95 11.01 -29.91
C ALA A 346 9.12 12.14 -29.27
N GLU A 347 7.82 12.25 -29.59
CA GLU A 347 6.91 13.20 -28.94
C GLU A 347 6.74 12.93 -27.44
N ILE A 348 6.59 11.66 -27.06
CA ILE A 348 6.51 11.24 -25.65
C ILE A 348 7.81 11.60 -24.90
N LEU A 349 8.96 11.25 -25.48
CA LEU A 349 10.27 11.55 -24.88
C LEU A 349 10.50 13.06 -24.76
N ARG A 350 10.13 13.85 -25.77
CA ARG A 350 10.24 15.31 -25.74
C ARG A 350 9.38 15.92 -24.63
N GLY A 351 8.13 15.48 -24.49
CA GLY A 351 7.25 15.94 -23.41
C GLY A 351 7.78 15.62 -22.02
N LEU A 352 8.37 14.43 -21.83
CA LEU A 352 9.05 14.07 -20.58
C LEU A 352 10.27 14.96 -20.34
N ALA A 353 11.13 15.16 -21.34
CA ALA A 353 12.33 15.98 -21.21
C ALA A 353 12.02 17.43 -20.82
N GLU A 354 10.95 18.02 -21.37
CA GLU A 354 10.50 19.36 -21.01
C GLU A 354 10.08 19.46 -19.54
N LYS A 355 9.32 18.48 -19.04
CA LYS A 355 8.89 18.42 -17.63
C LYS A 355 10.07 18.22 -16.69
N LEU A 356 11.03 17.36 -17.04
CA LEU A 356 12.25 17.16 -16.24
C LEU A 356 13.14 18.40 -16.23
N ARG A 357 13.30 19.09 -17.37
CA ARG A 357 14.03 20.37 -17.44
C ARG A 357 13.41 21.40 -16.51
N PHE A 358 12.08 21.56 -16.57
CA PHE A 358 11.37 22.49 -15.69
C PHE A 358 11.63 22.16 -14.21
N ARG A 359 11.51 20.88 -13.81
CA ARG A 359 11.84 20.44 -12.44
C ARG A 359 13.30 20.74 -12.05
N HIS A 360 14.24 20.54 -12.97
CA HIS A 360 15.66 20.80 -12.75
C HIS A 360 15.95 22.29 -12.52
N GLU A 361 15.35 23.16 -13.34
CA GLU A 361 15.44 24.61 -13.21
C GLU A 361 14.87 25.06 -11.86
N MET A 362 13.68 24.56 -11.49
CA MET A 362 13.07 24.87 -10.20
C MET A 362 13.96 24.43 -9.02
N HIS A 363 14.54 23.23 -9.03
CA HIS A 363 15.41 22.77 -7.95
C HIS A 363 16.65 23.66 -7.77
N LYS A 364 17.20 24.24 -8.86
CA LYS A 364 18.33 25.17 -8.79
C LYS A 364 17.96 26.55 -8.24
N GLU A 365 16.70 26.95 -8.29
CA GLU A 365 16.25 28.25 -7.77
C GLU A 365 15.98 28.22 -6.25
N PHE A 366 15.78 27.03 -5.67
CA PHE A 366 15.48 26.86 -4.23
C PHE A 366 16.64 26.27 -3.40
N HIS A 367 17.81 26.05 -4.01
CA HIS A 367 19.06 25.64 -3.38
C HIS A 367 20.15 26.66 -3.67
#